data_AF-A0A8S3T4P8-F1
#
_entry.id   AF-A0A8S3T4P8-F1
#
_cell.length_a   1.000
_cell.length_b   1.000
_cell.length_c   1.000
_cell.angle_alpha   90.00
_cell.angle_beta   90.00
_cell.angle_gamma   90.00
#
_symmetry.space_group_name_H-M   'P 1'
#
loop_
_entity.id
_entity.type
_entity.pdbx_description
1 polymer ?
#
loop_
_entity_poly.entity_id
_entity_poly.type
_entity_poly.pdbx_seq_one_letter_code
_entity_poly.pdbx_strand_id
1 'polypeptide(L)'
;MVCGRKSTKSSTWKELNAVKHILLSMVDILKDKRIKWFSDNQNVVSIVAKGSMKPELQDIALCIFENCLTHNISIDAEWVPRTFNEKADFISRIIDYDDWGVGEQLFTYLDSLWGPHEIDWFANDDNHKLTVFYSRYWTVNSIGIDTFTVNWNGVNGWFVPPVCLVSKVLRYMRQCMAHGTIVLPLWKSASYWPILCPTGEGFIKEVKGCIDLPTNKEYYTPVLSIKLIRWAHKITSEISPTDSDLVKNILEGAKRRLSVPVKKKEPTTPDMLSNMFDKFYCEDNLYNQRSICACLLSYSGFLRVSELLNLKTCDVLFFQSHMSVFIQKSKTDIYRDGDRIIIARTGNKLCPVKNLEKYLEWSNN
;
A
#
# COMPACT_ATOMS: atom_id res chain seq x y z
N MET A 1 -21.06 23.14 -29.18
CA MET A 1 -20.03 22.43 -29.97
C MET A 1 -18.70 23.07 -29.60
N VAL A 2 -17.75 22.43 -28.95
CA VAL A 2 -16.96 21.29 -29.41
C VAL A 2 -16.61 20.42 -28.20
N CYS A 3 -16.95 19.13 -28.28
CA CYS A 3 -16.58 18.10 -27.32
C CYS A 3 -15.47 17.24 -27.95
N GLY A 4 -14.42 16.95 -27.18
CA GLY A 4 -13.51 15.83 -27.43
C GLY A 4 -12.08 16.19 -27.82
N ARG A 5 -11.15 16.03 -26.86
CA ARG A 5 -9.79 15.53 -27.16
C ARG A 5 -9.38 14.53 -26.07
N LYS A 6 -9.40 13.24 -26.46
CA LYS A 6 -8.98 12.06 -25.69
C LYS A 6 -7.45 11.97 -25.65
N SER A 7 -6.92 11.24 -24.65
CA SER A 7 -5.56 10.66 -24.54
C SER A 7 -4.79 10.57 -25.87
N THR A 8 -3.61 11.20 -25.96
CA THR A 8 -2.85 11.43 -27.21
C THR A 8 -2.17 10.19 -27.83
N LYS A 9 -2.06 9.05 -27.14
CA LYS A 9 -1.50 7.81 -27.70
C LYS A 9 -2.48 6.63 -27.59
N SER A 10 -2.52 5.80 -28.63
CA SER A 10 -3.46 4.67 -28.77
C SER A 10 -3.15 3.53 -27.77
N SER A 11 -4.15 2.73 -27.42
CA SER A 11 -3.95 1.51 -26.59
C SER A 11 -2.93 0.56 -27.22
N THR A 12 -3.00 0.38 -28.54
CA THR A 12 -2.04 -0.41 -29.32
C THR A 12 -0.60 0.05 -29.11
N TRP A 13 -0.37 1.37 -29.07
CA TRP A 13 0.98 1.90 -28.83
C TRP A 13 1.51 1.51 -27.45
N LYS A 14 0.65 1.55 -26.41
CA LYS A 14 1.05 1.23 -25.03
C LYS A 14 1.36 -0.25 -24.87
N GLU A 15 0.48 -1.11 -25.39
CA GLU A 15 0.66 -2.56 -25.31
C GLU A 15 1.87 -3.03 -26.13
N LEU A 16 2.13 -2.44 -27.30
CA LEU A 16 3.31 -2.79 -28.10
C LEU A 16 4.62 -2.42 -27.38
N ASN A 17 4.65 -1.29 -26.65
CA ASN A 17 5.78 -0.97 -25.80
C ASN A 17 5.92 -1.94 -24.62
N ALA A 18 4.83 -2.45 -24.06
CA ALA A 18 4.91 -3.47 -23.01
C ALA A 18 5.58 -4.75 -23.51
N VAL A 19 5.28 -5.19 -24.74
CA VAL A 19 5.98 -6.31 -25.41
C VAL A 19 7.47 -6.02 -25.51
N LYS A 20 7.83 -4.84 -26.04
CA LYS A 20 9.23 -4.39 -26.16
C LYS A 20 9.96 -4.42 -24.82
N HIS A 21 9.37 -3.84 -23.78
CA HIS A 21 10.02 -3.75 -22.48
C HIS A 21 10.22 -5.11 -21.81
N ILE A 22 9.23 -6.01 -21.88
CA ILE A 22 9.38 -7.38 -21.34
C ILE A 22 10.45 -8.16 -22.09
N LEU A 23 10.49 -8.01 -23.42
CA LEU A 23 11.51 -8.67 -24.21
C LEU A 23 12.92 -8.18 -23.82
N LEU A 24 13.11 -6.87 -23.66
CA LEU A 24 14.39 -6.28 -23.28
C LEU A 24 14.78 -6.59 -21.82
N SER A 25 13.83 -6.64 -20.88
CA SER A 25 14.13 -6.88 -19.48
C SER A 25 14.39 -8.35 -19.14
N MET A 26 13.97 -9.27 -20.01
CA MET A 26 14.09 -10.71 -19.77
C MET A 26 14.93 -11.41 -20.85
N VAL A 27 15.77 -10.69 -21.59
CA VAL A 27 16.58 -11.25 -22.68
C VAL A 27 17.33 -12.51 -22.24
N ASP A 28 18.00 -12.51 -21.08
CA ASP A 28 18.77 -13.67 -20.61
C ASP A 28 17.92 -14.91 -20.37
N ILE A 29 16.66 -14.72 -19.98
CA ILE A 29 15.71 -15.81 -19.76
C ILE A 29 15.10 -16.27 -21.08
N LEU A 30 14.91 -15.35 -22.01
CA LEU A 30 14.16 -15.56 -23.25
C LEU A 30 15.05 -15.97 -24.42
N LYS A 31 16.36 -15.73 -24.34
CA LYS A 31 17.36 -16.08 -25.35
C LYS A 31 17.25 -17.56 -25.74
N ASP A 32 17.34 -17.82 -27.03
CA ASP A 32 17.26 -19.16 -27.62
C ASP A 32 15.91 -19.88 -27.37
N LYS A 33 14.83 -19.15 -27.01
CA LYS A 33 13.50 -19.73 -26.76
C LYS A 33 12.44 -19.27 -27.74
N ARG A 34 11.42 -20.12 -27.85
CA ARG A 34 10.13 -19.77 -28.47
C ARG A 34 9.12 -19.41 -27.39
N ILE A 35 8.54 -18.22 -27.49
CA ILE A 35 7.64 -17.64 -26.51
C ILE A 35 6.27 -17.51 -27.14
N LYS A 36 5.25 -17.93 -26.40
CA LYS A 36 3.87 -17.67 -26.77
C LYS A 36 3.37 -16.41 -26.06
N TRP A 37 2.95 -15.41 -26.82
CA TRP A 37 2.52 -14.12 -26.29
C TRP A 37 1.01 -13.93 -26.47
N PHE A 38 0.26 -13.83 -25.38
CA PHE A 38 -1.18 -13.62 -25.43
C PHE A 38 -1.52 -12.13 -25.27
N SER A 39 -2.38 -11.60 -26.15
CA SER A 39 -2.90 -10.23 -26.05
C SER A 39 -4.38 -10.19 -26.41
N ASP A 40 -5.16 -9.35 -25.73
CA ASP A 40 -6.56 -9.07 -26.09
C ASP A 40 -6.70 -8.00 -27.17
N ASN A 41 -5.58 -7.46 -27.68
CA ASN A 41 -5.54 -6.48 -28.76
C ASN A 41 -5.02 -7.11 -30.06
N GLN A 42 -5.93 -7.36 -30.99
CA GLN A 42 -5.60 -7.93 -32.32
C GLN A 42 -4.58 -7.11 -33.10
N ASN A 43 -4.53 -5.79 -32.90
CA ASN A 43 -3.53 -4.96 -33.57
C ASN A 43 -2.12 -5.24 -33.04
N VAL A 44 -1.95 -5.49 -31.74
CA VAL A 44 -0.63 -5.82 -31.16
C VAL A 44 -0.14 -7.14 -31.71
N VAL A 45 -1.00 -8.17 -31.70
CA VAL A 45 -0.70 -9.49 -32.28
C VAL A 45 -0.28 -9.38 -33.74
N SER A 46 -1.06 -8.64 -34.54
CA SER A 46 -0.74 -8.37 -35.94
C SER A 46 0.60 -7.64 -36.10
N ILE A 47 0.86 -6.61 -35.30
CA ILE A 47 2.08 -5.79 -35.45
C ILE A 47 3.33 -6.57 -35.02
N VAL A 48 3.26 -7.36 -33.96
CA VAL A 48 4.36 -8.23 -33.53
C VAL A 48 4.68 -9.30 -34.58
N ALA A 49 3.68 -9.75 -35.35
CA ALA A 49 3.88 -10.77 -36.38
C ALA A 49 4.39 -10.21 -37.72
N LYS A 50 3.90 -9.05 -38.16
CA LYS A 50 4.16 -8.52 -39.52
C LYS A 50 4.47 -7.02 -39.60
N GLY A 51 4.58 -6.34 -38.48
CA GLY A 51 4.80 -4.89 -38.44
C GLY A 51 3.54 -4.04 -38.64
N SER A 52 3.74 -2.73 -38.77
CA SER A 52 2.71 -1.70 -38.88
C SER A 52 3.00 -0.75 -40.03
N MET A 53 1.96 -0.25 -40.69
CA MET A 53 2.10 0.85 -41.65
C MET A 53 2.22 2.23 -40.99
N LYS A 54 2.00 2.32 -39.67
CA LYS A 54 2.14 3.56 -38.92
C LYS A 54 3.59 3.69 -38.44
N PRO A 55 4.35 4.73 -38.83
CA PRO A 55 5.77 4.87 -38.50
C PRO A 55 6.08 4.66 -37.01
N GLU A 56 5.34 5.34 -36.12
CA GLU A 56 5.57 5.24 -34.67
C GLU A 56 5.39 3.83 -34.08
N LEU A 57 4.51 3.00 -34.69
CA LEU A 57 4.32 1.62 -34.26
C LEU A 57 5.30 0.68 -34.96
N GLN A 58 5.71 1.04 -36.18
CA GLN A 58 6.70 0.30 -36.93
C GLN A 58 8.07 0.38 -36.27
N ASP A 59 8.47 1.53 -35.74
CA ASP A 59 9.75 1.68 -35.03
C ASP A 59 9.84 0.77 -33.79
N ILE A 60 8.73 0.66 -33.05
CA ILE A 60 8.64 -0.24 -31.89
C ILE A 60 8.68 -1.70 -32.35
N ALA A 61 7.94 -2.04 -33.42
CA ALA A 61 7.94 -3.39 -33.98
C ALA A 61 9.33 -3.80 -34.45
N LEU A 62 10.04 -2.93 -35.19
CA LEU A 62 11.41 -3.16 -35.64
C LEU A 62 12.35 -3.40 -34.45
N CYS A 63 12.26 -2.59 -33.40
CA CYS A 63 13.04 -2.79 -32.19
C CYS A 63 12.77 -4.17 -31.54
N ILE A 64 11.51 -4.61 -31.48
CA ILE A 64 11.16 -5.97 -31.02
C ILE A 64 11.80 -7.02 -31.93
N PHE A 65 11.66 -6.90 -33.24
CA PHE A 65 12.19 -7.84 -34.21
C PHE A 65 13.72 -7.95 -34.16
N GLU A 66 14.43 -6.82 -34.12
CA GLU A 66 15.88 -6.76 -34.05
C GLU A 66 16.42 -7.47 -32.80
N ASN A 67 15.78 -7.26 -31.64
CA ASN A 67 16.16 -7.94 -30.41
C ASN A 67 15.81 -9.44 -30.46
N CYS A 68 14.67 -9.81 -31.07
CA CYS A 68 14.35 -11.22 -31.30
C CYS A 68 15.42 -11.91 -32.15
N LEU A 69 15.86 -11.26 -33.24
CA LEU A 69 16.91 -11.80 -34.11
C LEU A 69 18.26 -11.88 -33.41
N THR A 70 18.66 -10.81 -32.73
CA THR A 70 19.96 -10.71 -32.04
C THR A 70 20.12 -11.79 -30.96
N HIS A 71 19.02 -12.13 -30.28
CA HIS A 71 19.02 -13.07 -29.16
C HIS A 71 18.39 -14.43 -29.49
N ASN A 72 18.13 -14.71 -30.77
CA ASN A 72 17.53 -15.96 -31.24
C ASN A 72 16.21 -16.31 -30.50
N ILE A 73 15.36 -15.30 -30.30
CA ILE A 73 14.06 -15.40 -29.65
C ILE A 73 12.98 -15.48 -30.73
N SER A 74 12.05 -16.43 -30.61
CA SER A 74 10.88 -16.52 -31.50
C SER A 74 9.61 -16.18 -30.71
N ILE A 75 8.96 -15.07 -31.03
CA ILE A 75 7.64 -14.74 -30.46
C ILE A 75 6.53 -15.25 -31.38
N ASP A 76 5.62 -16.06 -30.82
CA ASP A 76 4.34 -16.45 -31.41
C ASP A 76 3.21 -15.71 -30.68
N ALA A 77 2.73 -14.61 -31.26
CA ALA A 77 1.67 -13.81 -30.68
C ALA A 77 0.29 -14.37 -31.06
N GLU A 78 -0.57 -14.62 -30.05
CA GLU A 78 -1.92 -15.13 -30.23
C GLU A 78 -2.93 -14.18 -29.58
N TRP A 79 -4.02 -13.91 -30.31
CA TRP A 79 -5.11 -13.11 -29.76
C TRP A 79 -5.98 -13.97 -28.84
N VAL A 80 -6.27 -13.46 -27.64
CA VAL A 80 -7.19 -14.09 -26.69
C VAL A 80 -8.34 -13.16 -26.33
N PRO A 81 -9.55 -13.66 -26.04
CA PRO A 81 -10.63 -12.80 -25.58
C PRO A 81 -10.25 -12.10 -24.28
N ARG A 82 -10.74 -10.87 -24.09
CA ARG A 82 -10.42 -10.04 -22.91
C ARG A 82 -10.68 -10.72 -21.57
N THR A 83 -11.69 -11.60 -21.50
CA THR A 83 -12.02 -12.41 -20.32
C THR A 83 -10.89 -13.36 -19.90
N PHE A 84 -10.05 -13.80 -20.85
CA PHE A 84 -8.87 -14.61 -20.58
C PHE A 84 -7.64 -13.77 -20.21
N ASN A 85 -7.67 -12.45 -20.46
CA ASN A 85 -6.60 -11.51 -20.12
C ASN A 85 -6.84 -10.74 -18.80
N GLU A 86 -7.90 -11.07 -18.06
CA GLU A 86 -8.30 -10.35 -16.83
C GLU A 86 -7.20 -10.30 -15.77
N LYS A 87 -6.36 -11.34 -15.67
CA LYS A 87 -5.24 -11.38 -14.72
C LYS A 87 -4.17 -10.32 -15.04
N ALA A 88 -3.80 -10.17 -16.31
CA ALA A 88 -2.85 -9.15 -16.73
C ALA A 88 -3.45 -7.74 -16.62
N ASP A 89 -4.73 -7.60 -16.97
CA ASP A 89 -5.48 -6.35 -16.85
C ASP A 89 -5.59 -5.90 -15.38
N PHE A 90 -5.77 -6.84 -14.44
CA PHE A 90 -5.74 -6.59 -13.00
C PHE A 90 -4.36 -6.15 -12.53
N ILE A 91 -3.30 -6.89 -12.88
CA ILE A 91 -1.92 -6.59 -12.47
C ILE A 91 -1.48 -5.21 -12.96
N SER A 92 -1.84 -4.81 -14.18
CA SER A 92 -1.51 -3.47 -14.74
C SER A 92 -2.20 -2.31 -14.03
N ARG A 93 -3.25 -2.58 -13.23
CA ARG A 93 -4.03 -1.60 -12.47
C ARG A 93 -3.68 -1.59 -10.99
N ILE A 94 -2.75 -2.44 -10.53
CA ILE A 94 -2.26 -2.42 -9.15
C ILE A 94 -1.41 -1.15 -8.98
N ILE A 95 -1.93 -0.22 -8.19
CA ILE A 95 -1.27 1.02 -7.79
C ILE A 95 -0.47 0.72 -6.52
N ASP A 96 0.87 0.75 -6.59
CA ASP A 96 1.73 0.55 -5.42
C ASP A 96 1.87 1.87 -4.64
N TYR A 97 0.99 2.07 -3.64
CA TYR A 97 1.00 3.25 -2.79
C TYR A 97 2.21 3.34 -1.86
N ASP A 98 2.97 2.24 -1.72
CA ASP A 98 4.15 2.13 -0.86
C ASP A 98 5.47 2.25 -1.64
N ASP A 99 5.42 2.57 -2.95
CA ASP A 99 6.61 2.81 -3.79
C ASP A 99 7.06 4.29 -3.68
N TRP A 100 8.06 4.53 -2.85
CA TRP A 100 8.62 5.85 -2.55
C TRP A 100 10.15 5.79 -2.61
N GLY A 101 10.78 6.89 -3.02
CA GLY A 101 12.24 7.02 -3.05
C GLY A 101 12.72 8.36 -2.53
N VAL A 102 14.00 8.43 -2.16
CA VAL A 102 14.68 9.69 -1.82
C VAL A 102 15.05 10.44 -3.11
N GLY A 103 15.04 11.78 -3.11
CA GLY A 103 15.48 12.58 -4.24
C GLY A 103 17.00 12.62 -4.37
N GLU A 104 17.53 12.81 -5.59
CA GLU A 104 18.98 12.80 -5.87
C GLU A 104 19.80 13.72 -4.95
N GLN A 105 19.37 14.96 -4.75
CA GLN A 105 20.10 15.93 -3.91
C GLN A 105 20.23 15.45 -2.46
N LEU A 106 19.15 14.88 -1.92
CA LEU A 106 19.15 14.37 -0.56
C LEU A 106 19.97 13.08 -0.44
N PHE A 107 19.90 12.21 -1.45
CA PHE A 107 20.76 11.04 -1.53
C PHE A 107 22.24 11.43 -1.57
N THR A 108 22.66 12.34 -2.45
CA THR A 108 24.06 12.80 -2.52
C THR A 108 24.55 13.35 -1.19
N TYR A 109 23.70 14.10 -0.47
CA TYR A 109 24.02 14.57 0.87
C TYR A 109 24.23 13.41 1.87
N LEU A 110 23.33 12.43 1.89
CA LEU A 110 23.43 11.29 2.80
C LEU A 110 24.61 10.36 2.44
N ASP A 111 24.89 10.19 1.15
CA ASP A 111 26.05 9.45 0.64
C ASP A 111 27.37 10.15 1.01
N SER A 112 27.40 11.49 1.07
CA SER A 112 28.58 12.21 1.56
C SER A 112 28.86 12.01 3.06
N LEU A 113 27.85 11.61 3.85
CA LEU A 113 27.97 11.38 5.28
C LEU A 113 28.31 9.92 5.62
N TRP A 114 27.64 8.97 4.97
CA TRP A 114 27.69 7.55 5.33
C TRP A 114 28.03 6.63 4.16
N GLY A 115 28.32 7.21 2.99
CA GLY A 115 28.77 6.48 1.82
C GLY A 115 30.29 6.26 1.78
N PRO A 116 30.82 5.81 0.63
CA PRO A 116 30.07 5.53 -0.59
C PRO A 116 29.16 4.31 -0.40
N HIS A 117 27.90 4.41 -0.80
CA HIS A 117 27.01 3.26 -0.87
C HIS A 117 27.26 2.49 -2.18
N GLU A 118 27.20 1.17 -2.10
CA GLU A 118 27.57 0.28 -3.20
C GLU A 118 26.36 -0.33 -3.88
N ILE A 119 25.28 -0.60 -3.12
CA ILE A 119 24.09 -1.30 -3.63
C ILE A 119 22.81 -0.62 -3.14
N ASP A 120 21.86 -0.38 -4.06
CA ASP A 120 20.51 0.06 -3.73
C ASP A 120 19.56 -1.14 -3.65
N TRP A 121 19.16 -1.49 -2.44
CA TRP A 121 18.44 -2.74 -2.17
C TRP A 121 16.92 -2.64 -2.36
N PHE A 122 16.33 -1.48 -2.59
CA PHE A 122 14.86 -1.36 -2.68
C PHE A 122 14.46 -0.36 -3.76
N ALA A 123 14.97 -0.56 -4.99
CA ALA A 123 14.80 0.35 -6.10
C ALA A 123 14.15 -0.26 -7.35
N ASN A 124 13.93 0.57 -8.35
CA ASN A 124 13.50 0.24 -9.71
C ASN A 124 14.24 1.15 -10.71
N ASP A 125 14.03 0.93 -12.01
CA ASP A 125 14.67 1.72 -13.09
C ASP A 125 14.43 3.24 -12.99
N ASP A 126 13.39 3.68 -12.27
CA ASP A 126 13.03 5.11 -12.16
C ASP A 126 13.56 5.78 -10.88
N ASN A 127 13.81 5.01 -9.80
CA ASN A 127 14.14 5.57 -8.48
C ASN A 127 15.49 5.12 -7.93
N HIS A 128 16.22 4.23 -8.61
CA HIS A 128 17.54 3.79 -8.19
C HIS A 128 18.49 4.98 -7.98
N LYS A 129 19.34 4.88 -6.96
CA LYS A 129 20.36 5.88 -6.65
C LYS A 129 21.77 5.46 -7.04
N LEU A 130 21.93 4.16 -7.25
CA LEU A 130 23.18 3.52 -7.57
C LEU A 130 23.04 2.75 -8.87
N THR A 131 24.14 2.55 -9.58
CA THR A 131 24.17 1.74 -10.81
C THR A 131 23.91 0.27 -10.54
N VAL A 132 24.17 -0.17 -9.31
CA VAL A 132 24.00 -1.54 -8.82
C VAL A 132 22.78 -1.55 -7.89
N PHE A 133 21.67 -2.15 -8.34
CA PHE A 133 20.43 -2.18 -7.55
C PHE A 133 19.63 -3.47 -7.73
N TYR A 134 18.79 -3.74 -6.74
CA TYR A 134 17.81 -4.83 -6.75
C TYR A 134 16.39 -4.28 -6.75
N SER A 135 15.51 -4.98 -7.46
CA SER A 135 14.12 -4.57 -7.66
C SER A 135 13.14 -5.67 -7.28
N ARG A 136 11.88 -5.27 -7.05
CA ARG A 136 10.80 -6.21 -6.71
C ARG A 136 10.45 -7.15 -7.88
N TYR A 137 10.59 -6.65 -9.10
CA TYR A 137 10.31 -7.36 -10.36
C TYR A 137 11.48 -7.16 -11.30
N TRP A 138 11.70 -8.08 -12.24
CA TRP A 138 12.78 -7.94 -13.23
C TRP A 138 12.67 -6.60 -13.97
N THR A 139 13.71 -5.77 -13.84
CA THR A 139 13.88 -4.52 -14.58
C THR A 139 15.18 -4.59 -15.39
N VAL A 140 15.30 -3.76 -16.44
CA VAL A 140 16.39 -3.91 -17.43
C VAL A 140 17.76 -3.73 -16.79
N ASN A 141 17.85 -2.88 -15.76
CA ASN A 141 19.12 -2.55 -15.11
C ASN A 141 19.28 -3.14 -13.69
N SER A 142 18.33 -3.97 -13.23
CA SER A 142 18.45 -4.61 -11.91
C SER A 142 19.41 -5.81 -11.96
N ILE A 143 20.23 -5.96 -10.93
CA ILE A 143 21.17 -7.09 -10.81
C ILE A 143 20.47 -8.36 -10.31
N GLY A 144 19.29 -8.22 -9.71
CA GLY A 144 18.45 -9.35 -9.33
C GLY A 144 17.09 -8.95 -8.80
N ILE A 145 16.26 -9.96 -8.62
CA ILE A 145 14.92 -9.85 -8.03
C ILE A 145 14.89 -10.43 -6.62
N ASP A 146 13.97 -9.92 -5.80
CA ASP A 146 13.80 -10.31 -4.39
C ASP A 146 15.08 -10.24 -3.55
N THR A 147 15.25 -9.10 -2.90
CA THR A 147 16.46 -8.73 -2.17
C THR A 147 16.73 -9.63 -0.97
N PHE A 148 15.71 -10.32 -0.48
CA PHE A 148 15.81 -11.27 0.65
C PHE A 148 16.40 -12.63 0.26
N THR A 149 16.72 -12.84 -1.02
CA THR A 149 17.39 -14.06 -1.49
C THR A 149 18.92 -13.95 -1.49
N VAL A 150 19.45 -12.76 -1.20
CA VAL A 150 20.88 -12.44 -1.30
C VAL A 150 21.42 -12.05 0.08
N ASN A 151 22.69 -12.36 0.34
CA ASN A 151 23.36 -11.95 1.56
C ASN A 151 23.84 -10.50 1.44
N TRP A 152 23.45 -9.64 2.39
CA TRP A 152 23.80 -8.20 2.41
C TRP A 152 25.12 -7.90 3.16
N ASN A 153 25.87 -8.91 3.59
CA ASN A 153 27.14 -8.73 4.29
C ASN A 153 28.25 -8.21 3.36
N GLY A 154 29.20 -7.45 3.92
CA GLY A 154 30.45 -7.08 3.25
C GLY A 154 30.34 -5.91 2.27
N VAL A 155 29.17 -5.27 2.15
CA VAL A 155 28.96 -4.06 1.33
C VAL A 155 28.22 -2.99 2.12
N ASN A 156 28.44 -1.73 1.75
CA ASN A 156 27.70 -0.60 2.31
C ASN A 156 26.38 -0.38 1.53
N GLY A 157 25.26 -0.83 2.10
CA GLY A 157 23.95 -0.83 1.43
C GLY A 157 23.15 0.45 1.61
N TRP A 158 22.45 0.86 0.55
CA TRP A 158 21.39 1.87 0.59
C TRP A 158 20.02 1.20 0.68
N PHE A 159 19.21 1.59 1.66
CA PHE A 159 17.92 0.93 1.96
C PHE A 159 16.78 1.95 2.04
N VAL A 160 15.88 1.93 1.06
CA VAL A 160 14.61 2.70 1.06
C VAL A 160 13.43 1.75 0.86
N PRO A 161 13.11 0.91 1.86
CA PRO A 161 12.12 -0.14 1.67
C PRO A 161 10.68 0.40 1.66
N PRO A 162 9.75 -0.32 0.98
CA PRO A 162 8.33 -0.16 1.22
C PRO A 162 8.02 -0.28 2.71
N VAL A 163 7.17 0.59 3.25
CA VAL A 163 6.99 0.72 4.70
C VAL A 163 6.49 -0.58 5.34
N CYS A 164 5.66 -1.34 4.63
CA CYS A 164 5.17 -2.64 5.05
C CYS A 164 6.27 -3.70 5.23
N LEU A 165 7.44 -3.54 4.60
CA LEU A 165 8.56 -4.48 4.66
C LEU A 165 9.62 -4.13 5.69
N VAL A 166 9.61 -2.93 6.28
CA VAL A 166 10.67 -2.45 7.20
C VAL A 166 10.98 -3.45 8.32
N SER A 167 9.95 -4.01 8.95
CA SER A 167 10.13 -5.01 10.01
C SER A 167 10.87 -6.28 9.55
N LYS A 168 10.69 -6.69 8.29
CA LYS A 168 11.40 -7.82 7.68
C LYS A 168 12.83 -7.42 7.33
N VAL A 169 13.02 -6.22 6.78
CA VAL A 169 14.34 -5.64 6.45
C VAL A 169 15.23 -5.59 7.69
N LEU A 170 14.78 -4.99 8.79
CA LEU A 170 15.59 -4.87 10.01
C LEU A 170 16.02 -6.22 10.59
N ARG A 171 15.14 -7.23 10.54
CA ARG A 171 15.48 -8.59 10.97
C ARG A 171 16.51 -9.22 10.05
N TYR A 172 16.34 -9.04 8.75
CA TYR A 172 17.25 -9.60 7.75
C TYR A 172 18.61 -8.90 7.75
N MET A 173 18.66 -7.59 8.00
CA MET A 173 19.91 -6.85 8.25
C MET A 173 20.68 -7.46 9.43
N ARG A 174 20.00 -7.76 10.55
CA ARG A 174 20.64 -8.45 11.70
C ARG A 174 21.12 -9.85 11.34
N GLN A 175 20.31 -10.62 10.60
CA GLN A 175 20.65 -11.98 10.19
C GLN A 175 21.87 -12.02 9.26
N CYS A 176 21.95 -11.09 8.32
CA CYS A 176 23.05 -11.00 7.36
C CYS A 176 24.26 -10.24 7.89
N MET A 177 24.19 -9.64 9.10
CA MET A 177 25.18 -8.67 9.57
C MET A 177 25.40 -7.53 8.56
N ALA A 178 24.32 -7.06 7.95
CA ALA A 178 24.34 -6.03 6.92
C ALA A 178 24.84 -4.69 7.48
N HIS A 179 25.57 -3.95 6.65
CA HIS A 179 26.02 -2.59 6.93
C HIS A 179 25.38 -1.60 5.95
N GLY A 180 24.94 -0.44 6.42
CA GLY A 180 24.49 0.64 5.55
C GLY A 180 23.45 1.59 6.12
N THR A 181 22.93 2.45 5.25
CA THR A 181 21.98 3.51 5.60
C THR A 181 20.56 3.12 5.24
N ILE A 182 19.66 3.14 6.23
CA ILE A 182 18.24 2.88 6.04
C ILE A 182 17.42 4.15 6.25
N VAL A 183 16.56 4.46 5.28
CA VAL A 183 15.65 5.60 5.34
C VAL A 183 14.26 5.11 5.69
N LEU A 184 13.72 5.64 6.79
CA LEU A 184 12.46 5.19 7.37
C LEU A 184 11.56 6.37 7.71
N PRO A 185 10.23 6.21 7.61
CA PRO A 185 9.32 7.19 8.18
C PRO A 185 9.46 7.23 9.71
N LEU A 186 9.45 8.44 10.28
CA LEU A 186 9.48 8.63 11.73
C LEU A 186 8.09 8.36 12.34
N TRP A 187 7.70 7.09 12.43
CA TRP A 187 6.41 6.65 12.96
C TRP A 187 6.60 5.82 14.24
N LYS A 188 6.57 6.48 15.40
CA LYS A 188 6.78 5.82 16.70
C LYS A 188 5.77 4.71 17.02
N SER A 189 4.58 4.77 16.41
CA SER A 189 3.52 3.77 16.55
C SER A 189 3.63 2.60 15.55
N ALA A 190 4.56 2.66 14.60
CA ALA A 190 4.72 1.61 13.58
C ALA A 190 5.34 0.35 14.18
N SER A 191 5.00 -0.81 13.60
CA SER A 191 5.43 -2.13 14.11
C SER A 191 6.93 -2.35 14.11
N TYR A 192 7.68 -1.63 13.27
CA TYR A 192 9.14 -1.69 13.23
C TYR A 192 9.82 -0.80 14.28
N TRP A 193 9.12 0.20 14.84
CA TRP A 193 9.74 1.17 15.75
C TRP A 193 10.34 0.53 17.01
N PRO A 194 9.67 -0.44 17.68
CA PRO A 194 10.26 -1.13 18.83
C PRO A 194 11.50 -1.98 18.49
N ILE A 195 11.73 -2.31 17.21
CA ILE A 195 12.94 -3.04 16.78
C ILE A 195 14.16 -2.12 16.84
N LEU A 196 13.97 -0.82 16.55
CA LEU A 196 15.00 0.22 16.53
C LEU A 196 15.15 0.95 17.86
N CYS A 197 14.06 1.09 18.61
CA CYS A 197 13.98 1.84 19.87
C CYS A 197 13.19 1.02 20.90
N PRO A 198 13.74 -0.11 21.40
CA PRO A 198 13.02 -1.06 22.24
C PRO A 198 12.60 -0.49 23.60
N THR A 199 13.37 0.46 24.14
CA THR A 199 13.14 1.13 25.42
C THR A 199 12.28 2.38 25.29
N GLY A 200 11.96 2.83 24.06
CA GLY A 200 11.34 4.13 23.81
C GLY A 200 12.30 5.33 23.96
N GLU A 201 13.48 5.10 24.53
CA GLU A 201 14.55 6.09 24.73
C GLU A 201 15.83 5.60 24.03
N GLY A 202 16.26 6.33 22.99
CA GLY A 202 17.48 6.03 22.23
C GLY A 202 17.35 4.86 21.24
N PHE A 203 18.25 4.84 20.25
CA PHE A 203 18.31 3.75 19.28
C PHE A 203 19.09 2.54 19.83
N ILE A 204 18.86 1.37 19.25
CA ILE A 204 19.70 0.18 19.46
C ILE A 204 21.18 0.47 19.15
N LYS A 205 22.09 -0.27 19.81
CA LYS A 205 23.54 -0.10 19.69
C LYS A 205 24.09 -0.26 18.26
N GLU A 206 23.35 -0.95 17.39
CA GLU A 206 23.68 -1.14 15.98
C GLU A 206 23.51 0.15 15.17
N VAL A 207 22.66 1.08 15.61
CA VAL A 207 22.52 2.40 14.99
C VAL A 207 23.69 3.28 15.41
N LYS A 208 24.54 3.65 14.46
CA LYS A 208 25.75 4.47 14.69
C LYS A 208 25.57 5.96 14.47
N GLY A 209 24.54 6.34 13.71
CA GLY A 209 24.18 7.72 13.44
C GLY A 209 22.72 7.82 13.02
N CYS A 210 22.12 8.98 13.25
CA CYS A 210 20.76 9.29 12.82
C CYS A 210 20.68 10.76 12.41
N ILE A 211 19.87 11.04 11.40
CA ILE A 211 19.57 12.39 10.96
C ILE A 211 18.07 12.50 10.67
N ASP A 212 17.46 13.59 11.13
CA ASP A 212 16.08 13.89 10.77
C ASP A 212 16.05 14.49 9.37
N LEU A 213 15.25 13.88 8.49
CA LEU A 213 15.11 14.33 7.11
C LEU A 213 14.01 15.39 6.99
N PRO A 214 14.13 16.33 6.04
CA PRO A 214 13.10 17.34 5.82
C PRO A 214 11.78 16.67 5.41
N THR A 215 10.66 17.23 5.87
CA THR A 215 9.31 16.68 5.60
C THR A 215 8.71 17.13 4.26
N ASN A 216 9.39 18.02 3.53
CA ASN A 216 8.89 18.55 2.27
C ASN A 216 8.88 17.48 1.18
N LYS A 217 7.76 17.37 0.46
CA LYS A 217 7.56 16.36 -0.60
C LYS A 217 8.55 16.47 -1.76
N GLU A 218 9.21 17.60 -1.94
CA GLU A 218 10.20 17.83 -3.00
C GLU A 218 11.46 16.97 -2.86
N TYR A 219 11.76 16.49 -1.65
CA TYR A 219 12.89 15.61 -1.37
C TYR A 219 12.58 14.12 -1.55
N TYR A 220 11.34 13.79 -1.94
CA TYR A 220 10.87 12.41 -2.11
C TYR A 220 10.18 12.21 -3.45
N THR A 221 10.26 11.01 -4.00
CA THR A 221 9.68 10.66 -5.30
C THR A 221 8.47 9.73 -5.13
N PRO A 222 7.22 10.20 -5.40
CA PRO A 222 6.07 9.31 -5.53
C PRO A 222 5.99 8.77 -6.98
N VAL A 223 5.72 7.47 -7.12
CA VAL A 223 5.72 6.77 -8.43
C VAL A 223 4.28 6.54 -8.90
N LEU A 224 3.68 7.42 -9.75
CA LEU A 224 2.46 7.08 -10.51
C LEU A 224 2.10 8.03 -11.68
N SER A 225 2.00 7.46 -12.89
CA SER A 225 1.20 7.79 -14.11
C SER A 225 1.17 9.22 -14.73
N ILE A 226 1.24 10.30 -13.96
CA ILE A 226 1.21 11.69 -14.47
C ILE A 226 2.55 12.08 -15.11
N LYS A 227 3.63 11.36 -14.78
CA LYS A 227 4.97 11.60 -15.31
C LYS A 227 5.12 11.26 -16.80
N LEU A 228 4.24 10.46 -17.41
CA LEU A 228 4.32 10.16 -18.86
C LEU A 228 4.06 11.40 -19.75
N ILE A 229 3.10 12.25 -19.39
CA ILE A 229 2.84 13.51 -20.12
C ILE A 229 3.95 14.52 -19.85
N ARG A 230 4.46 14.58 -18.61
CA ARG A 230 5.59 15.44 -18.26
C ARG A 230 6.89 15.03 -18.96
N TRP A 231 7.16 13.73 -19.04
CA TRP A 231 8.31 13.13 -19.69
C TRP A 231 8.26 13.32 -21.22
N ALA A 232 7.10 13.12 -21.85
CA ALA A 232 6.93 13.33 -23.29
C ALA A 232 7.24 14.77 -23.74
N HIS A 233 6.79 15.77 -22.96
CA HIS A 233 7.08 17.19 -23.26
C HIS A 233 8.54 17.56 -22.92
N LYS A 234 9.14 16.92 -21.91
CA LYS A 234 10.54 17.16 -21.51
C LYS A 234 11.53 16.63 -22.55
N ILE A 235 11.19 15.55 -23.27
CA ILE A 235 11.98 14.99 -24.37
C ILE A 235 11.94 15.88 -25.61
N THR A 236 10.82 16.55 -25.89
CA THR A 236 10.69 17.50 -27.00
C THR A 236 11.16 18.91 -26.62
N SER A 237 11.79 19.07 -25.45
CA SER A 237 12.21 20.37 -24.88
C SER A 237 11.11 21.43 -24.80
N GLU A 238 9.84 21.01 -24.78
CA GLU A 238 8.70 21.91 -24.65
C GLU A 238 8.18 21.97 -23.22
N ILE A 239 7.60 23.11 -22.86
CA ILE A 239 7.05 23.33 -21.52
C ILE A 239 5.85 22.39 -21.32
N SER A 240 5.91 21.58 -20.26
CA SER A 240 4.84 20.62 -19.99
C SER A 240 3.55 21.34 -19.59
N PRO A 241 2.40 21.02 -20.19
CA PRO A 241 1.11 21.57 -19.77
C PRO A 241 0.76 21.15 -18.33
N THR A 242 1.44 20.13 -17.77
CA THR A 242 1.27 19.70 -16.37
C THR A 242 1.93 20.62 -15.35
N ASP A 243 2.83 21.51 -15.78
CA ASP A 243 3.47 22.49 -14.91
C ASP A 243 2.61 23.75 -14.68
N SER A 244 1.56 23.94 -15.48
CA SER A 244 0.57 24.99 -15.28
C SER A 244 -0.15 24.83 -13.95
N ASP A 245 -0.24 25.91 -13.18
CA ASP A 245 -0.98 25.93 -11.90
C ASP A 245 -2.47 25.65 -12.10
N LEU A 246 -3.02 25.96 -13.28
CA LEU A 246 -4.38 25.58 -13.65
C LEU A 246 -4.55 24.05 -13.68
N VAL A 247 -3.60 23.33 -14.28
CA VAL A 247 -3.64 21.87 -14.39
C VAL A 247 -3.39 21.19 -13.04
N LYS A 248 -2.47 21.74 -12.22
CA LYS A 248 -2.26 21.28 -10.84
C LYS A 248 -3.52 21.44 -9.98
N ASN A 249 -4.21 22.57 -10.09
CA ASN A 249 -5.43 22.84 -9.33
C ASN A 249 -6.62 22.00 -9.82
N ILE A 250 -6.75 21.79 -11.13
CA ILE A 250 -7.75 20.88 -11.71
C ILE A 250 -7.48 19.44 -11.27
N LEU A 251 -6.21 19.02 -11.20
CA LEU A 251 -5.82 17.68 -10.74
C LEU A 251 -6.15 17.47 -9.25
N GLU A 252 -5.83 18.43 -8.38
CA GLU A 252 -6.19 18.37 -6.96
C GLU A 252 -7.73 18.39 -6.76
N GLY A 253 -8.45 19.15 -7.58
CA GLY A 253 -9.91 19.14 -7.62
C GLY A 253 -10.49 17.80 -8.08
N ALA A 254 -9.92 17.21 -9.13
CA ALA A 254 -10.30 15.90 -9.65
C ALA A 254 -10.02 14.80 -8.62
N LYS A 255 -8.87 14.82 -7.93
CA LYS A 255 -8.56 13.92 -6.82
C LYS A 255 -9.65 13.98 -5.76
N ARG A 256 -10.00 15.17 -5.28
CA ARG A 256 -11.07 15.35 -4.27
C ARG A 256 -12.45 14.93 -4.74
N ARG A 257 -12.77 15.17 -6.02
CA ARG A 257 -14.05 14.82 -6.62
C ARG A 257 -14.20 13.31 -6.90
N LEU A 258 -13.10 12.64 -7.20
CA LEU A 258 -13.05 11.19 -7.48
C LEU A 258 -12.82 10.37 -6.19
N SER A 259 -12.30 10.99 -5.13
CA SER A 259 -12.27 10.40 -3.79
C SER A 259 -13.69 10.02 -3.37
N VAL A 260 -13.88 8.76 -2.97
CA VAL A 260 -15.14 8.33 -2.38
C VAL A 260 -15.38 9.16 -1.11
N PRO A 261 -16.47 9.96 -1.03
CA PRO A 261 -16.74 10.73 0.18
C PRO A 261 -16.98 9.77 1.35
N VAL A 262 -16.26 10.00 2.45
CA VAL A 262 -16.48 9.26 3.70
C VAL A 262 -17.88 9.62 4.21
N LYS A 263 -18.85 8.73 4.02
CA LYS A 263 -20.17 8.85 4.64
C LYS A 263 -19.99 8.81 6.15
N LYS A 264 -20.08 9.98 6.79
CA LYS A 264 -20.20 10.07 8.26
C LYS A 264 -21.53 9.40 8.63
N LYS A 265 -21.48 8.39 9.50
CA LYS A 265 -22.68 7.76 10.04
C LYS A 265 -23.32 8.71 11.04
N GLU A 266 -24.65 8.77 11.06
CA GLU A 266 -25.38 9.53 12.07
C GLU A 266 -25.13 8.92 13.47
N PRO A 267 -25.05 9.76 14.51
CA PRO A 267 -24.88 9.28 15.87
C PRO A 267 -26.10 8.45 16.30
N THR A 268 -25.85 7.39 17.07
CA THR A 268 -26.92 6.59 17.66
C THR A 268 -27.64 7.41 18.73
N THR A 269 -28.96 7.52 18.65
CA THR A 269 -29.78 8.22 19.66
C THR A 269 -30.44 7.23 20.63
N PRO A 270 -30.85 7.69 21.83
CA PRO A 270 -31.63 6.87 22.77
C PRO A 270 -32.91 6.28 22.14
N ASP A 271 -33.59 7.04 21.28
CA ASP A 271 -34.81 6.59 20.61
C ASP A 271 -34.53 5.45 19.63
N MET A 272 -33.40 5.48 18.92
CA MET A 272 -32.96 4.38 18.07
C MET A 272 -32.72 3.10 18.90
N LEU A 273 -32.16 3.22 20.10
CA LEU A 273 -31.96 2.10 21.01
C LEU A 273 -33.29 1.59 21.58
N SER A 274 -34.23 2.47 21.89
CA SER A 274 -35.57 2.06 22.31
C SER A 274 -36.30 1.29 21.22
N ASN A 275 -36.29 1.81 19.99
CA ASN A 275 -36.92 1.16 18.85
C ASN A 275 -36.26 -0.18 18.51
N MET A 276 -34.92 -0.25 18.60
CA MET A 276 -34.18 -1.51 18.46
C MET A 276 -34.61 -2.52 19.53
N PHE A 277 -34.66 -2.09 20.79
CA PHE A 277 -35.08 -2.95 21.90
C PHE A 277 -36.50 -3.49 21.67
N ASP A 278 -37.46 -2.62 21.39
CA ASP A 278 -38.86 -2.99 21.21
C ASP A 278 -39.08 -3.94 20.02
N LYS A 279 -38.21 -3.87 19.00
CA LYS A 279 -38.28 -4.72 17.81
C LYS A 279 -37.65 -6.09 18.00
N PHE A 280 -36.51 -6.16 18.68
CA PHE A 280 -35.69 -7.38 18.74
C PHE A 280 -35.83 -8.14 20.06
N TYR A 281 -36.32 -7.49 21.11
CA TYR A 281 -36.52 -8.13 22.40
C TYR A 281 -37.61 -9.20 22.31
N CYS A 282 -37.26 -10.42 22.69
CA CYS A 282 -38.15 -11.55 22.82
C CYS A 282 -37.63 -12.40 23.99
N GLU A 283 -38.53 -12.94 24.81
CA GLU A 283 -38.14 -13.84 25.88
C GLU A 283 -37.43 -15.07 25.33
N ASP A 284 -36.37 -15.51 26.04
CA ASP A 284 -35.52 -16.65 25.74
C ASP A 284 -34.80 -16.66 24.38
N ASN A 285 -34.67 -15.50 23.73
CA ASN A 285 -33.84 -15.36 22.52
C ASN A 285 -32.43 -14.85 22.86
N LEU A 286 -31.52 -15.79 23.12
CA LEU A 286 -30.13 -15.48 23.50
C LEU A 286 -29.37 -14.68 22.42
N TYR A 287 -29.62 -14.95 21.14
CA TYR A 287 -28.96 -14.27 20.03
C TYR A 287 -29.33 -12.78 19.99
N ASN A 288 -30.63 -12.47 20.04
CA ASN A 288 -31.10 -11.09 20.06
C ASN A 288 -30.69 -10.38 21.35
N GLN A 289 -30.74 -11.07 22.49
CA GLN A 289 -30.32 -10.50 23.77
C GLN A 289 -28.84 -10.13 23.76
N ARG A 290 -27.97 -10.93 23.14
CA ARG A 290 -26.54 -10.59 22.94
C ARG A 290 -26.37 -9.30 22.15
N SER A 291 -27.08 -9.16 21.03
CA SER A 291 -27.01 -7.97 20.18
C SER A 291 -27.54 -6.72 20.89
N ILE A 292 -28.63 -6.86 21.66
CA ILE A 292 -29.18 -5.78 22.49
C ILE A 292 -28.14 -5.35 23.54
N CYS A 293 -27.54 -6.30 24.26
CA CYS A 293 -26.49 -6.01 25.24
C CYS A 293 -25.29 -5.30 24.64
N ALA A 294 -24.80 -5.78 23.49
CA ALA A 294 -23.69 -5.17 22.77
C ALA A 294 -23.96 -3.68 22.47
N CYS A 295 -25.14 -3.37 21.91
CA CYS A 295 -25.51 -2.00 21.58
C CYS A 295 -25.66 -1.12 22.82
N LEU A 296 -26.31 -1.61 23.88
CA LEU A 296 -26.50 -0.85 25.12
C LEU A 296 -25.17 -0.60 25.85
N LEU A 297 -24.30 -1.61 25.93
CA LEU A 297 -22.97 -1.47 26.53
C LEU A 297 -22.08 -0.52 25.73
N SER A 298 -22.08 -0.62 24.40
CA SER A 298 -21.32 0.31 23.54
C SER A 298 -21.81 1.74 23.68
N TYR A 299 -23.12 1.94 23.78
CA TYR A 299 -23.69 3.28 23.95
C TYR A 299 -23.38 3.86 25.33
N SER A 300 -23.64 3.11 26.40
CA SER A 300 -23.46 3.60 27.78
C SER A 300 -22.00 3.71 28.21
N GLY A 301 -21.12 2.87 27.67
CA GLY A 301 -19.69 2.89 27.96
C GLY A 301 -18.85 3.66 26.94
N PHE A 302 -19.46 4.27 25.91
CA PHE A 302 -18.78 4.88 24.76
C PHE A 302 -17.71 3.96 24.12
N LEU A 303 -17.99 2.66 24.11
CA LEU A 303 -17.02 1.65 23.72
C LEU A 303 -16.87 1.58 22.21
N ARG A 304 -15.63 1.48 21.76
CA ARG A 304 -15.32 1.10 20.38
C ARG A 304 -15.64 -0.37 20.16
N VAL A 305 -15.89 -0.74 18.91
CA VAL A 305 -16.12 -2.14 18.52
C VAL A 305 -14.95 -3.04 18.99
N SER A 306 -13.71 -2.57 18.88
CA SER A 306 -12.54 -3.31 19.35
C SER A 306 -12.50 -3.49 20.88
N GLU A 307 -13.05 -2.55 21.64
CA GLU A 307 -13.10 -2.64 23.11
C GLU A 307 -14.19 -3.64 23.53
N LEU A 308 -15.35 -3.59 22.89
CA LEU A 308 -16.45 -4.53 23.13
C LEU A 308 -16.08 -5.98 22.80
N LEU A 309 -15.42 -6.22 21.65
CA LEU A 309 -15.07 -7.57 21.20
C LEU A 309 -14.01 -8.25 22.08
N ASN A 310 -13.20 -7.48 22.80
CA ASN A 310 -12.16 -8.02 23.68
C ASN A 310 -12.63 -8.20 25.13
N LEU A 311 -13.87 -7.82 25.44
CA LEU A 311 -14.39 -7.86 26.80
C LEU A 311 -14.71 -9.30 27.24
N LYS A 312 -14.23 -9.68 28.43
CA LYS A 312 -14.50 -10.99 29.04
C LYS A 312 -15.42 -10.86 30.24
N THR A 313 -16.06 -11.95 30.64
CA THR A 313 -16.90 -12.01 31.84
C THR A 313 -16.12 -11.70 33.12
N CYS A 314 -14.84 -12.09 33.19
CA CYS A 314 -13.96 -11.77 34.32
C CYS A 314 -13.61 -10.27 34.43
N ASP A 315 -13.83 -9.49 33.37
CA ASP A 315 -13.55 -8.05 33.35
C ASP A 315 -14.72 -7.24 33.94
N VAL A 316 -15.84 -7.90 34.25
CA VAL A 316 -17.09 -7.28 34.67
C VAL A 316 -17.37 -7.58 36.14
N LEU A 317 -17.60 -6.53 36.94
CA LEU A 317 -18.00 -6.62 38.34
C LEU A 317 -19.36 -5.95 38.53
N PHE A 318 -20.32 -6.71 39.07
CA PHE A 318 -21.68 -6.24 39.33
C PHE A 318 -21.83 -5.73 40.77
N PHE A 319 -22.45 -4.56 40.92
CA PHE A 319 -22.82 -3.96 42.20
C PHE A 319 -24.32 -3.61 42.22
N GLN A 320 -24.86 -3.27 43.39
CA GLN A 320 -26.29 -2.91 43.51
C GLN A 320 -26.67 -1.65 42.73
N SER A 321 -25.77 -0.68 42.57
CA SER A 321 -26.06 0.60 41.89
C SER A 321 -25.47 0.72 40.48
N HIS A 322 -24.44 -0.07 40.17
CA HIS A 322 -23.67 0.07 38.94
C HIS A 322 -22.95 -1.24 38.58
N MET A 323 -22.23 -1.20 37.49
CA MET A 323 -21.30 -2.23 37.05
C MET A 323 -19.96 -1.58 36.71
N SER A 324 -18.86 -2.21 37.11
CA SER A 324 -17.51 -1.81 36.68
C SER A 324 -17.02 -2.74 35.59
N VAL A 325 -16.52 -2.18 34.50
CA VAL A 325 -16.00 -2.93 33.35
C VAL A 325 -14.55 -2.52 33.12
N PHE A 326 -13.63 -3.49 33.17
CA PHE A 326 -12.22 -3.24 32.89
C PHE A 326 -11.93 -3.35 31.39
N ILE A 327 -11.46 -2.25 30.79
CA ILE A 327 -11.06 -2.17 29.39
C ILE A 327 -9.55 -2.33 29.32
N GLN A 328 -9.10 -3.51 28.90
CA GLN A 328 -7.68 -3.85 28.84
C GLN A 328 -6.87 -3.03 27.81
N LYS A 329 -7.53 -2.51 26.76
CA LYS A 329 -6.86 -1.76 25.69
C LYS A 329 -7.82 -0.83 24.94
N SER A 330 -7.43 0.44 24.80
CA SER A 330 -8.17 1.47 24.04
C SER A 330 -7.26 2.19 23.03
N LYS A 331 -7.83 2.80 21.98
CA LYS A 331 -7.06 3.60 20.99
C LYS A 331 -6.40 4.84 21.64
N THR A 332 -7.03 5.38 22.68
CA THR A 332 -6.55 6.55 23.43
C THR A 332 -5.66 6.17 24.60
N ASP A 333 -5.55 4.88 24.90
CA ASP A 333 -4.68 4.34 25.95
C ASP A 333 -3.33 3.95 25.34
N ILE A 334 -2.47 4.97 25.22
CA ILE A 334 -1.13 4.84 24.63
C ILE A 334 -0.22 3.93 25.48
N TYR A 335 -0.45 3.87 26.80
CA TYR A 335 0.40 3.18 27.77
C TYR A 335 -0.08 1.76 28.10
N ARG A 336 -1.30 1.38 27.70
CA ARG A 336 -1.93 0.06 27.94
C ARG A 336 -2.10 -0.25 29.42
N ASP A 337 -2.29 0.76 30.25
CA ASP A 337 -2.56 0.59 31.67
C ASP A 337 -3.96 -0.01 31.91
N GLY A 338 -4.82 0.05 30.87
CA GLY A 338 -6.22 -0.31 30.97
C GLY A 338 -6.99 0.72 31.79
N ASP A 339 -8.31 0.74 31.62
CA ASP A 339 -9.17 1.67 32.36
C ASP A 339 -10.44 0.97 32.85
N ARG A 340 -10.96 1.40 34.00
CA ARG A 340 -12.24 0.91 34.53
C ARG A 340 -13.32 1.92 34.22
N ILE A 341 -14.23 1.54 33.32
CA ILE A 341 -15.44 2.32 33.10
C ILE A 341 -16.53 1.89 34.10
N ILE A 342 -17.31 2.87 34.57
CA ILE A 342 -18.44 2.66 35.46
C ILE A 342 -19.71 2.88 34.67
N ILE A 343 -20.57 1.87 34.63
CA ILE A 343 -21.87 1.92 33.97
C ILE A 343 -22.96 1.84 35.04
N ALA A 344 -23.72 2.93 35.21
CA ALA A 344 -24.79 2.99 36.19
C ALA A 344 -25.98 2.09 35.81
N ARG A 345 -26.66 1.54 36.81
CA ARG A 345 -27.96 0.89 36.60
C ARG A 345 -29.00 1.95 36.33
N THR A 346 -29.70 1.84 35.20
CA THR A 346 -30.90 2.63 34.93
C THR A 346 -32.13 1.80 35.32
N GLY A 347 -33.18 2.46 35.82
CA GLY A 347 -34.45 1.79 36.18
C GLY A 347 -35.33 1.46 34.98
N ASN A 348 -34.86 1.69 33.75
CA ASN A 348 -35.64 1.53 32.53
C ASN A 348 -35.29 0.24 31.77
N LYS A 349 -36.08 -0.09 30.74
CA LYS A 349 -35.87 -1.29 29.90
C LYS A 349 -34.53 -1.32 29.18
N LEU A 350 -33.92 -0.15 28.92
CA LEU A 350 -32.63 0.00 28.23
C LEU A 350 -31.44 -0.10 29.19
N CYS A 351 -31.66 -0.53 30.42
CA CYS A 351 -30.59 -0.68 31.39
C CYS A 351 -29.50 -1.64 30.90
N PRO A 352 -28.27 -1.15 30.64
CA PRO A 352 -27.20 -2.00 30.12
C PRO A 352 -26.82 -3.09 31.12
N VAL A 353 -26.85 -2.77 32.43
CA VAL A 353 -26.50 -3.73 33.49
C VAL A 353 -27.53 -4.86 33.58
N LYS A 354 -28.82 -4.51 33.66
CA LYS A 354 -29.91 -5.50 33.75
C LYS A 354 -29.97 -6.40 32.52
N ASN A 355 -29.72 -5.83 31.33
CA ASN A 355 -29.71 -6.61 30.09
C ASN A 355 -28.52 -7.57 30.04
N LEU A 356 -27.34 -7.15 30.50
CA LEU A 356 -26.17 -8.01 30.57
C LEU A 356 -26.35 -9.14 31.60
N GLU A 357 -26.89 -8.87 32.78
CA GLU A 357 -27.22 -9.91 33.76
C GLU A 357 -28.16 -10.95 33.17
N LYS A 358 -29.24 -10.48 32.52
CA LYS A 358 -30.20 -11.34 31.84
C LYS A 358 -29.56 -12.20 30.73
N TYR A 359 -28.64 -11.62 29.96
CA TYR A 359 -27.88 -12.37 28.95
C TYR A 359 -27.01 -13.45 29.58
N LEU A 360 -26.32 -13.15 30.68
CA LEU A 360 -25.47 -14.10 31.38
C LEU A 360 -26.29 -15.23 32.01
N GLU A 361 -27.43 -14.91 32.63
CA GLU A 361 -28.38 -15.89 33.17
C GLU A 361 -28.86 -16.85 32.08
N TRP A 362 -29.30 -16.32 30.94
CA TRP A 362 -29.76 -17.12 29.80
C TRP A 362 -28.64 -17.92 29.12
N SER A 363 -27.38 -17.50 29.24
CA SER A 363 -26.24 -18.23 28.67
C SER A 363 -25.76 -19.39 29.54
N ASN A 364 -26.10 -19.35 30.84
CA ASN A 364 -25.69 -20.34 31.84
C ASN A 364 -26.77 -21.40 32.11
N ASN A 365 -28.00 -21.18 31.62
CA ASN A 365 -29.07 -22.18 31.54
C ASN A 365 -29.04 -22.87 30.18
#